data_AF-R5BA39-F1
#
_entry.id   AF-R5BA39-F1
#
_cell.length_a   1.000
_cell.length_b   1.000
_cell.length_c   1.000
_cell.angle_alpha   90.00
_cell.angle_beta   90.00
_cell.angle_gamma   90.00
#
_symmetry.space_group_name_H-M   'P 1'
#
loop_
_entity.id
_entity.type
_entity.pdbx_description
1 polymer ?
#
loop_
_entity_poly.entity_id
_entity_poly.type
_entity_poly.pdbx_seq_one_letter_code
_entity_poly.pdbx_strand_id
1 'polypeptide(L)'
;MVILTNRISNSVITKEIKENFPVRMGFRMLDKRGSIVTLDTPGAEWLNGKGDMLLLRESDVKRELSTFISFNFPICIRIRSGVERVQGTFLSPDECMSIKVKEDVVENNVNKR
;
A
#
# COMPACT_ATOMS: atom_id res chain seq x y z
N MET A 1 0.47 -5.01 -6.50
CA MET A 1 1.33 -4.11 -5.69
C MET A 1 0.53 -3.60 -4.50
N VAL A 2 1.17 -3.34 -3.36
CA VAL A 2 0.54 -2.76 -2.16
C VAL A 2 1.29 -1.51 -1.75
N ILE A 3 0.56 -0.42 -1.50
CA ILE A 3 1.12 0.87 -1.06
C ILE A 3 0.49 1.20 0.29
N LEU A 4 1.32 1.59 1.27
CA LEU A 4 0.91 2.02 2.59
C LEU A 4 1.46 3.42 2.86
N THR A 5 0.61 4.34 3.31
CA THR A 5 1.01 5.70 3.66
C THR A 5 0.23 6.21 4.86
N ASN A 6 0.89 6.99 5.70
CA ASN A 6 0.27 7.76 6.78
C ASN A 6 0.09 9.25 6.42
N ARG A 7 0.58 9.68 5.25
CA ARG A 7 0.47 11.06 4.78
C ARG A 7 -0.64 11.16 3.75
N ILE A 8 -1.76 11.76 4.17
CA ILE A 8 -2.95 11.93 3.33
C ILE A 8 -2.93 13.35 2.76
N SER A 9 -2.59 13.47 1.48
CA SER A 9 -2.62 14.71 0.72
C SER A 9 -2.77 14.42 -0.78
N ASN A 10 -3.26 15.40 -1.54
CA ASN A 10 -3.38 15.29 -3.00
C ASN A 10 -2.03 15.13 -3.72
N SER A 11 -0.94 15.51 -3.06
CA SER A 11 0.43 15.35 -3.57
C SER A 11 0.96 13.93 -3.39
N VAL A 12 0.46 13.19 -2.39
CA VAL A 12 0.85 11.80 -2.13
C VAL A 12 -0.10 10.84 -2.82
N ILE A 13 -1.42 11.06 -2.67
CA ILE A 13 -2.46 10.28 -3.34
C ILE A 13 -2.88 11.08 -4.58
N THR A 14 -2.01 11.05 -5.59
CA THR A 14 -2.21 11.76 -6.86
C THR A 14 -3.30 11.10 -7.70
N LYS A 15 -3.79 11.81 -8.73
CA LYS A 15 -4.77 11.26 -9.67
C LYS A 15 -4.26 10.01 -10.38
N GLU A 16 -2.99 10.02 -10.78
CA GLU A 16 -2.35 8.90 -11.47
C GLU A 16 -2.31 7.63 -10.59
N ILE A 17 -2.07 7.77 -9.28
CA ILE A 17 -2.15 6.65 -8.33
C ILE A 17 -3.60 6.15 -8.24
N LYS A 18 -4.58 7.05 -8.18
CA LYS A 18 -5.99 6.66 -8.13
C LYS A 18 -6.41 5.88 -9.38
N GLU A 19 -5.99 6.33 -10.57
CA GLU A 19 -6.34 5.70 -11.84
C GLU A 19 -5.72 4.30 -11.98
N ASN A 20 -4.47 4.12 -11.53
CA ASN A 20 -3.77 2.83 -11.62
C ASN A 20 -4.09 1.84 -10.49
N PHE A 21 -4.59 2.32 -9.34
CA PHE A 21 -4.94 1.50 -8.18
C PHE A 21 -6.42 1.71 -7.78
N PRO A 22 -7.36 1.01 -8.44
CA PRO A 22 -8.80 1.19 -8.22
C PRO A 22 -9.29 0.59 -6.89
N VAL A 23 -8.53 -0.34 -6.30
CA VAL A 23 -8.85 -0.93 -4.99
C VAL A 23 -8.13 -0.14 -3.90
N ARG A 24 -8.90 0.44 -2.98
CA ARG A 24 -8.36 1.30 -1.92
C ARG A 24 -8.99 0.97 -0.58
N MET A 25 -8.20 1.06 0.47
CA MET A 25 -8.62 0.80 1.84
C MET A 25 -8.32 2.02 2.69
N GLY A 26 -9.31 2.47 3.47
CA GLY A 26 -9.16 3.56 4.41
C GLY A 26 -9.58 3.12 5.81
N PHE A 27 -8.65 3.20 6.76
CA PHE A 27 -8.97 3.10 8.18
C PHE A 27 -9.51 4.44 8.69
N ARG A 28 -9.84 4.51 9.99
CA ARG A 28 -10.28 5.74 10.63
C ARG A 28 -9.35 6.92 10.31
N MET A 29 -9.93 7.97 9.73
CA MET A 29 -9.23 9.21 9.39
C MET A 29 -9.61 10.34 10.35
N LEU A 30 -8.78 11.38 10.40
CA LEU A 30 -9.00 12.55 11.27
C LEU A 30 -10.08 13.48 10.70
N ASP A 31 -10.12 13.64 9.38
CA ASP A 31 -10.93 14.63 8.71
C ASP A 31 -11.64 14.06 7.47
N LYS A 32 -12.80 14.65 7.16
CA LYS A 32 -13.59 14.34 5.95
C LYS A 32 -12.78 14.52 4.67
N ARG A 33 -11.87 15.50 4.65
CA ARG A 33 -11.01 15.76 3.49
C ARG A 33 -10.08 14.56 3.24
N GLY A 34 -9.47 13.99 4.28
CA GLY A 34 -8.66 12.78 4.16
C GLY A 34 -9.43 11.60 3.54
N SER A 35 -10.69 11.41 3.97
CA SER A 35 -11.59 10.38 3.41
C SER A 35 -11.79 10.56 1.91
N ILE A 36 -12.14 11.78 1.48
CA ILE A 36 -12.37 12.10 0.06
C ILE A 36 -11.06 11.96 -0.74
N VAL A 37 -9.93 12.41 -0.20
CA VAL A 37 -8.64 12.28 -0.89
C VAL A 37 -8.25 10.82 -1.09
N THR A 38 -8.60 9.91 -0.18
CA THR A 38 -8.19 8.50 -0.26
C THR A 38 -9.20 7.62 -0.99
N LEU A 39 -10.49 7.76 -0.69
CA LEU A 39 -11.56 6.87 -1.13
C LEU A 39 -12.54 7.51 -2.11
N ASP A 40 -12.33 8.77 -2.49
CA ASP A 40 -13.25 9.59 -3.31
C ASP A 40 -14.66 9.75 -2.71
N THR A 41 -14.90 9.25 -1.49
CA THR A 41 -16.14 9.37 -0.71
C THR A 41 -15.84 9.79 0.73
N PRO A 42 -16.74 10.54 1.40
CA PRO A 42 -16.70 10.69 2.85
C PRO A 42 -17.09 9.39 3.57
N GLY A 43 -16.76 9.30 4.86
CA GLY A 43 -17.21 8.23 5.76
C GLY A 43 -16.10 7.61 6.62
N ALA A 44 -14.84 7.69 6.19
CA ALA A 44 -13.72 7.13 6.95
C ALA A 44 -13.44 7.89 8.26
N GLU A 45 -13.91 9.13 8.38
CA GLU A 45 -13.84 9.96 9.60
C GLU A 45 -14.74 9.43 10.73
N TRP A 46 -15.77 8.65 10.39
CA TRP A 46 -16.75 8.10 11.34
C TRP A 46 -16.49 6.65 11.73
N LEU A 47 -15.41 6.05 11.21
CA LEU A 47 -15.03 4.70 11.58
C LEU A 47 -14.63 4.65 13.05
N ASN A 48 -14.93 3.54 13.70
CA ASN A 48 -14.70 3.34 15.13
C ASN A 48 -13.21 3.06 15.44
N GLY A 49 -12.39 2.81 14.41
CA GLY A 49 -10.98 2.42 14.54
C GLY A 49 -10.83 0.92 14.87
N LYS A 50 -9.68 0.53 15.45
CA LYS A 50 -9.39 -0.86 15.87
C LYS A 50 -9.60 -1.93 14.77
N GLY A 51 -9.33 -1.58 13.52
CA GLY A 51 -9.50 -2.48 12.37
C GLY A 51 -10.75 -2.21 11.53
N ASP A 52 -11.65 -1.33 11.97
CA ASP A 52 -12.77 -0.86 11.15
C ASP A 52 -12.25 -0.03 9.96
N MET A 53 -12.68 -0.40 8.75
CA MET A 53 -12.20 0.17 7.50
C MET A 53 -13.31 0.29 6.46
N LEU A 54 -13.11 1.22 5.53
CA LEU A 54 -13.84 1.26 4.27
C LEU A 54 -12.98 0.67 3.16
N LEU A 55 -13.53 -0.30 2.44
CA LEU A 55 -12.96 -0.91 1.26
C LEU A 55 -13.69 -0.38 0.03
N LEU A 56 -12.98 0.39 -0.79
CA LEU A 56 -13.41 0.79 -2.12
C LEU A 56 -12.93 -0.26 -3.12
N ARG A 57 -13.87 -0.84 -3.87
CA ARG A 57 -13.57 -1.68 -5.04
C ARG A 57 -14.37 -1.15 -6.22
N GLU A 58 -13.64 -0.70 -7.25
CA GLU A 58 -14.18 -0.13 -8.49
C GLU A 58 -15.04 1.13 -8.25
N SER A 59 -16.24 0.97 -7.73
CA SER A 59 -17.16 2.06 -7.37
C SER A 59 -18.01 1.75 -6.14
N ASP A 60 -17.82 0.56 -5.54
CA ASP A 60 -18.60 0.11 -4.41
C ASP A 60 -17.76 0.26 -3.13
N VAL A 61 -18.32 0.94 -2.13
CA VAL A 61 -17.65 1.21 -0.85
C VAL A 61 -18.35 0.41 0.23
N LYS A 62 -17.63 -0.57 0.78
CA LYS A 62 -18.13 -1.42 1.86
C LYS A 62 -17.38 -1.17 3.14
N ARG A 63 -18.12 -1.07 4.24
CA ARG A 63 -17.55 -1.06 5.58
C ARG A 63 -17.26 -2.50 5.99
N GLU A 64 -16.01 -2.76 6.31
CA GLU A 64 -15.53 -4.09 6.69
C GLU A 64 -14.66 -4.00 7.96
N LEU A 65 -14.55 -5.11 8.67
CA LEU A 65 -13.68 -5.22 9.82
C LEU A 65 -12.43 -6.02 9.44
N SER A 66 -11.27 -5.39 9.58
CA SER A 66 -10.00 -6.05 9.37
C SER A 66 -9.72 -7.09 10.46
N THR A 67 -9.01 -8.16 10.09
CA THR A 67 -8.58 -9.19 11.04
C THR A 67 -7.42 -8.68 11.87
N PHE A 68 -7.56 -8.76 13.20
CA PHE A 68 -6.46 -8.46 14.10
C PHE A 68 -5.46 -9.63 14.12
N ILE A 69 -4.20 -9.32 13.82
CA ILE A 69 -3.09 -10.28 13.88
C ILE A 69 -2.02 -9.69 14.80
N SER A 70 -1.57 -10.47 15.78
CA SER A 70 -0.49 -10.10 16.69
C SER A 70 0.79 -10.85 16.34
N PHE A 71 1.94 -10.19 16.52
CA PHE A 71 3.26 -10.81 16.35
C PHE A 71 3.48 -12.04 17.24
N ASN A 72 2.78 -12.10 18.38
CA ASN A 72 2.87 -13.22 19.31
C ASN A 72 2.05 -14.45 18.88
N PHE A 73 1.27 -14.36 17.79
CA PHE A 73 0.52 -15.50 17.32
C PHE A 73 1.45 -16.56 16.72
N PRO A 74 1.21 -17.87 16.99
CA PRO A 74 2.06 -18.96 16.52
C PRO A 74 2.29 -18.95 15.00
N ILE A 75 1.30 -18.50 14.23
CA ILE A 75 1.39 -18.38 12.77
C ILE A 75 2.42 -17.31 12.35
N CYS A 76 2.46 -16.16 13.02
CA CYS A 76 3.41 -15.08 12.73
C CYS A 76 4.84 -15.50 13.08
N ILE A 77 5.02 -16.16 14.23
CA ILE A 77 6.30 -16.71 14.66
C ILE A 77 6.79 -17.73 13.61
N ARG A 78 5.92 -18.64 13.17
CA ARG A 78 6.26 -19.63 12.15
C ARG A 78 6.66 -18.99 10.82
N ILE A 79 5.89 -18.01 10.34
CA ILE A 79 6.19 -17.30 9.09
C ILE A 79 7.56 -16.60 9.19
N ARG A 80 7.81 -15.88 10.29
CA ARG A 80 9.09 -15.19 10.52
C ARG A 80 10.28 -16.17 10.53
N SER A 81 10.18 -17.25 11.29
CA SER A 81 11.23 -18.29 11.30
C SER A 81 11.35 -19.03 9.97
N GLY A 82 10.30 -19.06 9.15
CA GLY A 82 10.36 -19.54 7.76
C GLY A 82 11.18 -18.60 6.90
N VAL A 83 10.85 -17.31 6.87
CA VAL A 83 11.56 -16.29 6.08
C VAL A 83 13.04 -16.20 6.46
N GLU A 84 13.38 -16.24 7.75
CA GLU A 84 14.77 -16.22 8.22
C GLU A 84 15.59 -17.41 7.70
N ARG A 85 14.97 -18.59 7.53
CA ARG A 85 15.65 -19.77 6.95
C ARG A 85 15.93 -19.62 5.46
N VAL A 86 15.12 -18.83 4.76
CA VAL A 86 15.22 -18.61 3.31
C VAL A 86 16.04 -17.34 3.01
N GLN A 87 16.44 -16.56 4.02
CA GLN A 87 17.07 -15.24 3.87
C GLN A 87 18.37 -15.25 3.06
N GLY A 88 19.05 -16.41 2.95
CA GLY A 88 20.22 -16.59 2.08
C GLY A 88 19.93 -16.62 0.57
N THR A 89 18.67 -16.63 0.13
CA THR A 89 18.30 -16.65 -1.30
C THR A 89 17.61 -15.37 -1.77
N PHE A 90 17.46 -14.37 -0.91
CA PHE A 90 16.88 -13.08 -1.31
C PHE A 90 17.97 -12.16 -1.84
N LEU A 91 17.67 -11.49 -2.95
CA LEU A 91 18.51 -10.40 -3.45
C LEU A 91 18.64 -9.35 -2.35
N SER A 92 19.88 -8.93 -2.09
CA SER A 92 20.18 -7.81 -1.22
C SER A 92 19.45 -6.54 -1.71
N PRO A 93 19.19 -5.55 -0.83
CA PRO A 93 18.64 -4.27 -1.25
C PRO A 93 19.42 -3.63 -2.41
N ASP A 94 20.74 -3.80 -2.42
CA ASP A 94 21.63 -3.29 -3.47
C ASP A 94 21.45 -4.02 -4.81
N GLU A 95 21.24 -5.33 -4.79
CA GLU A 95 20.87 -6.12 -5.98
C GLU A 95 19.46 -5.76 -6.49
N CYS A 96 18.50 -5.53 -5.61
CA CYS A 96 17.16 -5.08 -5.98
C CYS A 96 17.19 -3.69 -6.65
N MET A 97 18.01 -2.78 -6.13
CA MET A 97 18.10 -1.40 -6.64
C MET A 97 18.91 -1.33 -7.94
N SER A 98 19.90 -2.19 -8.13
CA SER A 98 20.69 -2.26 -9.37
C SER A 98 19.94 -2.88 -10.55
N ILE A 99 18.86 -3.64 -10.31
CA ILE A 99 17.95 -4.10 -11.37
C ILE A 99 17.25 -2.92 -12.06
N LYS A 100 16.87 -1.85 -11.33
CA LYS A 100 16.22 -0.66 -11.91
C LYS A 100 17.15 0.18 -12.78
N VAL A 101 18.43 0.29 -12.41
CA VAL A 101 19.40 1.13 -13.14
C VAL A 101 19.63 0.63 -14.57
N LYS A 102 19.43 -0.67 -14.85
CA LYS A 102 19.61 -1.20 -16.21
C LYS A 102 18.44 -0.88 -17.14
N GLU A 103 17.24 -0.63 -16.66
CA GLU A 103 16.09 -0.25 -17.49
C GLU A 103 16.18 1.25 -17.89
N ASP A 104 16.60 2.12 -16.96
CA ASP A 104 16.72 3.58 -17.22
C ASP A 104 17.87 3.97 -18.17
N VAL A 105 18.88 3.10 -18.34
CA VAL A 105 20.03 3.36 -19.24
C VAL A 105 19.70 2.99 -20.70
N VAL A 106 18.70 2.14 -20.94
CA VAL A 106 18.30 1.77 -22.32
C VAL A 106 17.45 2.87 -22.96
N GLU A 107 16.52 3.50 -22.21
CA GLU A 107 15.66 4.56 -22.76
C GLU A 107 16.44 5.86 -23.09
N ASN A 108 17.49 6.18 -22.34
CA ASN A 108 18.31 7.36 -22.59
C ASN A 108 19.30 7.23 -23.76
N ASN A 109 19.47 6.03 -24.33
CA ASN A 109 20.31 5.80 -25.52
C ASN A 109 19.52 5.71 -26.84
N VAL A 110 18.18 5.68 -26.79
CA VAL A 110 17.33 5.70 -28.00
C VAL A 110 17.02 7.14 -28.44
N ASN A 111 16.94 8.10 -27.51
CA ASN A 111 16.66 9.51 -27.82
C ASN A 111 17.91 10.38 -28.11
N LYS A 112 19.05 9.76 -28.45
CA LYS A 112 20.29 10.46 -28.82
C LYS A 112 20.95 9.95 -30.11
N ARG A 113 20.17 9.36 -31.02
CA ARG A 113 20.60 9.08 -32.40
C ARG A 113 19.63 9.68 -33.39
#